data_AF-A0A9E2FKF0-F1
#
_entry.id   AF-A0A9E2FKF0-F1
#
_cell.length_a   1.000
_cell.length_b   1.000
_cell.length_c   1.000
_cell.angle_alpha   90.00
_cell.angle_beta   90.00
_cell.angle_gamma   90.00
#
_symmetry.space_group_name_H-M   'P 1'
#
loop_
_entity.id
_entity.type
_entity.pdbx_description
1 polymer ?
#
loop_
_entity_poly.entity_id
_entity_poly.type
_entity_poly.pdbx_seq_one_letter_code
_entity_poly.pdbx_strand_id
1 'polypeptide(L)'
;MTRLLAPLGALMALISAPAAAALPMAVTDARAVAEAVAASSAMPLVYAVGLAPSLAEIRGDSGGVSIFSAGAKTLGLRLQVHHWPQGEPLYWQSEGLSEPHVIAVHEGQPQWLPDVPGELATLTWSTGTLAANAVVSLELVYHGYEDVQNFTSKAAGDSGTCNIDVACPQANAWSNPVRATTLITVGSGMTRAVCSATLLNNTANDQRPLLITARHCGVRSGNAGSVNAVFNYQRSECMGANDGNVLRDVVSRSTWLAESVQADTTLVVLNSPVPRSFNARFGDWSAVPTTPLSGVSVHHPNGDQKKISLFDGPATLNNDVRINDDGGLLGLDSFTVDAWGVRWRQGTTETGSSGAGLWNQNGVLVGVLSGGSSSCSNPTGTDLFGRLAVAWDESAGIRNALDPVSGGTSRASSGQNATGALGSAGDAVDGGSGGGHFGGISLLVLTVLLGIARNRRRGWG
;
A
#
# COMPACT_ATOMS: atom_id res chain seq x y z
N MET A 1 -19.54 -66.49 26.51
CA MET A 1 -18.29 -67.13 26.03
C MET A 1 -17.39 -66.04 25.45
N THR A 2 -16.15 -65.99 25.93
CA THR A 2 -14.92 -65.40 25.32
C THR A 2 -14.96 -63.91 24.90
N ARG A 3 -14.45 -62.97 25.71
CA ARG A 3 -13.03 -62.55 25.95
C ARG A 3 -12.35 -61.88 24.75
N LEU A 4 -11.87 -60.65 24.95
CA LEU A 4 -10.47 -60.14 24.80
C LEU A 4 -10.54 -58.59 24.66
N LEU A 5 -10.24 -57.81 25.71
CA LEU A 5 -8.92 -57.26 26.10
C LEU A 5 -8.37 -56.22 25.10
N ALA A 6 -8.23 -54.98 25.62
CA ALA A 6 -7.71 -53.78 24.96
C ALA A 6 -6.21 -53.89 24.52
N PRO A 7 -5.65 -52.89 23.82
CA PRO A 7 -5.15 -51.70 24.52
C PRO A 7 -5.49 -50.37 23.79
N LEU A 8 -5.86 -49.26 24.45
CA LEU A 8 -4.97 -48.45 25.31
C LEU A 8 -3.57 -48.22 24.69
N GLY A 9 -3.54 -47.75 23.43
CA GLY A 9 -2.30 -47.53 22.68
C GLY A 9 -2.12 -46.15 22.04
N ALA A 10 -3.07 -45.23 22.16
CA ALA A 10 -2.96 -43.89 21.54
C ALA A 10 -3.11 -42.72 22.54
N LEU A 11 -3.19 -43.00 23.84
CA LEU A 11 -3.32 -41.98 24.90
C LEU A 11 -2.05 -41.84 25.76
N MET A 12 -0.91 -42.32 25.27
CA MET A 12 0.39 -42.25 25.98
C MET A 12 1.59 -41.93 25.07
N ALA A 13 1.34 -41.26 23.93
CA ALA A 13 2.38 -40.66 23.08
C ALA A 13 2.27 -39.12 22.99
N LEU A 14 1.56 -38.50 23.95
CA LEU A 14 1.49 -37.05 24.15
C LEU A 14 2.21 -36.60 25.44
N ILE A 15 2.99 -37.49 26.07
CA ILE A 15 3.78 -37.19 27.27
C ILE A 15 5.27 -37.34 26.93
N SER A 16 5.73 -36.56 25.95
CA SER A 16 7.15 -36.17 25.81
C SER A 16 7.39 -35.11 24.72
N ALA A 17 6.38 -34.33 24.35
CA ALA A 17 6.66 -33.00 23.84
C ALA A 17 6.81 -32.11 25.09
N PRO A 18 7.89 -31.34 25.26
CA PRO A 18 7.84 -30.25 26.23
C PRO A 18 6.58 -29.46 25.89
N ALA A 19 5.71 -29.22 26.86
CA ALA A 19 4.57 -28.34 26.68
C ALA A 19 5.12 -27.08 26.00
N ALA A 20 4.78 -26.85 24.73
CA ALA A 20 5.12 -25.60 24.08
C ALA A 20 4.56 -24.54 25.01
N ALA A 21 5.44 -23.76 25.65
CA ALA A 21 5.00 -22.78 26.63
C ALA A 21 3.95 -21.92 25.95
N ALA A 22 2.75 -21.83 26.56
CA ALA A 22 1.69 -21.00 26.01
C ALA A 22 2.26 -19.58 25.84
N LEU A 23 2.15 -19.03 24.63
CA LEU A 23 2.65 -17.69 24.36
C LEU A 23 2.01 -16.70 25.36
N PRO A 24 2.76 -15.69 25.84
CA PRO A 24 2.17 -14.61 26.61
C PRO A 24 1.03 -13.97 25.80
N MET A 25 0.01 -13.45 26.49
CA MET A 25 -1.18 -12.88 25.85
C MET A 25 -1.27 -11.39 26.13
N ALA A 26 -1.32 -10.59 25.06
CA ALA A 26 -1.59 -9.16 25.05
C ALA A 26 -3.06 -8.92 24.69
N VAL A 27 -3.82 -8.26 25.57
CA VAL A 27 -5.26 -8.05 25.41
C VAL A 27 -5.60 -6.57 25.42
N THR A 28 -6.52 -6.11 24.58
CA THR A 28 -7.08 -4.76 24.66
C THR A 28 -8.24 -4.70 25.66
N ASP A 29 -8.36 -3.59 26.41
CA ASP A 29 -9.52 -3.38 27.28
C ASP A 29 -10.82 -3.14 26.47
N ALA A 30 -11.83 -3.98 26.68
CA ALA A 30 -13.06 -3.96 25.89
C ALA A 30 -13.88 -2.67 26.08
N ARG A 31 -13.79 -2.03 27.25
CA ARG A 31 -14.48 -0.76 27.50
C ARG A 31 -13.79 0.38 26.76
N ALA A 32 -12.46 0.43 26.82
CA ALA A 32 -11.66 1.40 26.07
C ALA A 32 -11.87 1.24 24.56
N VAL A 33 -11.99 0.00 24.06
CA VAL A 33 -12.37 -0.28 22.66
C VAL A 33 -13.72 0.36 22.35
N ALA A 34 -14.76 0.07 23.14
CA ALA A 34 -16.10 0.60 22.88
C ALA A 34 -16.15 2.14 22.90
N GLU A 35 -15.46 2.77 23.84
CA GLU A 35 -15.36 4.23 23.94
C GLU A 35 -14.61 4.83 22.73
N ALA A 36 -13.50 4.22 22.31
CA ALA A 36 -12.73 4.67 21.16
C ALA A 36 -13.50 4.50 19.84
N VAL A 37 -14.17 3.35 19.64
CA VAL A 37 -15.01 3.11 18.46
C VAL A 37 -16.16 4.11 18.42
N ALA A 38 -16.83 4.38 19.53
CA ALA A 38 -17.90 5.37 19.58
C ALA A 38 -17.39 6.78 19.19
N ALA A 39 -16.20 7.17 19.65
CA ALA A 39 -15.60 8.46 19.30
C ALA A 39 -15.15 8.56 17.83
N SER A 40 -14.74 7.45 17.22
CA SER A 40 -14.21 7.42 15.84
C SER A 40 -15.24 7.05 14.78
N SER A 41 -16.34 6.38 15.13
CA SER A 41 -17.35 5.90 14.16
C SER A 41 -18.07 7.00 13.37
N ALA A 42 -18.01 8.25 13.85
CA ALA A 42 -18.52 9.41 13.13
C ALA A 42 -17.52 9.97 12.10
N MET A 43 -16.25 9.56 12.16
CA MET A 43 -15.21 9.97 11.22
C MET A 43 -15.26 9.07 9.99
N PRO A 44 -15.54 9.60 8.80
CA PRO A 44 -15.53 8.80 7.58
C PRO A 44 -14.16 8.11 7.40
N LEU A 45 -14.17 6.86 6.91
CA LEU A 45 -12.98 6.08 6.52
C LEU A 45 -12.12 5.53 7.64
N VAL A 46 -12.30 5.97 8.90
CA VAL A 46 -11.63 5.32 10.02
C VAL A 46 -12.26 3.94 10.21
N TYR A 47 -11.47 2.88 10.10
CA TYR A 47 -11.97 1.50 10.24
C TYR A 47 -11.41 0.78 11.47
N ALA A 48 -10.36 1.35 12.09
CA ALA A 48 -9.73 0.78 13.27
C ALA A 48 -9.28 1.83 14.27
N VAL A 49 -9.30 1.46 15.55
CA VAL A 49 -8.80 2.26 16.68
C VAL A 49 -7.65 1.55 17.37
N GLY A 50 -6.58 2.27 17.70
CA GLY A 50 -5.37 1.78 18.35
C GLY A 50 -5.45 1.93 19.85
N LEU A 51 -5.17 0.85 20.58
CA LEU A 51 -5.18 0.82 22.04
C LEU A 51 -3.87 0.26 22.59
N ALA A 52 -3.46 0.74 23.75
CA ALA A 52 -2.38 0.12 24.49
C ALA A 52 -2.80 -1.29 24.94
N PRO A 53 -1.98 -2.34 24.70
CA PRO A 53 -2.27 -3.68 25.19
C PRO A 53 -2.02 -3.82 26.69
N SER A 54 -2.62 -4.84 27.31
CA SER A 54 -2.36 -5.25 28.69
C SER A 54 -0.91 -5.68 28.95
N LEU A 55 -0.20 -6.08 27.90
CA LEU A 55 1.18 -6.51 27.91
C LEU A 55 1.94 -5.81 26.79
N ALA A 56 2.79 -4.85 27.15
CA ALA A 56 3.47 -3.97 26.20
C ALA A 56 4.92 -4.40 25.88
N GLU A 57 5.60 -5.14 26.76
CA GLU A 57 6.98 -5.59 26.52
C GLU A 57 7.05 -7.12 26.54
N ILE A 58 7.56 -7.68 25.44
CA ILE A 58 7.71 -9.12 25.25
C ILE A 58 9.18 -9.45 25.13
N ARG A 59 9.67 -10.32 26.01
CA ARG A 59 11.06 -10.78 25.95
C ARG A 59 11.29 -11.69 24.75
N GLY A 60 12.44 -11.55 24.10
CA GLY A 60 12.81 -12.36 22.93
C GLY A 60 12.87 -13.86 23.23
N ASP A 61 13.14 -14.28 24.46
CA ASP A 61 13.15 -15.69 24.85
C ASP A 61 11.76 -16.35 24.90
N SER A 62 10.67 -15.58 24.84
CA SER A 62 9.29 -16.10 24.80
C SER A 62 8.92 -16.77 23.47
N GLY A 63 9.65 -16.47 22.38
CA GLY A 63 9.36 -16.98 21.04
C GLY A 63 8.10 -16.41 20.37
N GLY A 64 7.34 -15.56 21.07
CA GLY A 64 6.15 -14.93 20.50
C GLY A 64 5.21 -14.34 21.53
N VAL A 65 4.09 -13.81 21.03
CA VAL A 65 2.97 -13.27 21.80
C VAL A 65 1.66 -13.52 21.04
N SER A 66 0.61 -13.87 21.78
CA SER A 66 -0.76 -13.89 21.27
C SER A 66 -1.43 -12.54 21.54
N ILE A 67 -2.12 -12.00 20.56
CA ILE A 67 -2.80 -10.70 20.62
C ILE A 67 -4.29 -10.95 20.49
N PHE A 68 -5.06 -10.46 21.45
CA PHE A 68 -6.51 -10.61 21.46
C PHE A 68 -7.22 -9.26 21.65
N SER A 69 -8.21 -8.99 20.79
CA SER A 69 -9.11 -7.84 20.95
C SER A 69 -10.53 -8.26 20.66
N ALA A 70 -11.32 -8.45 21.72
CA ALA A 70 -12.66 -9.00 21.63
C ALA A 70 -13.55 -8.22 20.64
N GLY A 71 -14.14 -8.94 19.69
CA GLY A 71 -15.04 -8.39 18.66
C GLY A 71 -14.32 -7.74 17.48
N ALA A 72 -12.98 -7.72 17.45
CA ALA A 72 -12.25 -7.15 16.32
C ALA A 72 -12.49 -7.98 15.04
N LYS A 73 -12.73 -7.28 13.94
CA LYS A 73 -12.81 -7.84 12.60
C LYS A 73 -11.43 -8.06 11.99
N THR A 74 -10.51 -7.16 12.32
CA THR A 74 -9.10 -7.27 11.99
C THR A 74 -8.24 -6.80 13.14
N LEU A 75 -7.02 -7.32 13.20
CA LEU A 75 -5.97 -6.86 14.09
C LEU A 75 -4.82 -6.25 13.29
N GLY A 76 -4.41 -5.05 13.69
CA GLY A 76 -3.16 -4.44 13.26
C GLY A 76 -2.26 -4.20 14.46
N LEU A 77 -0.94 -4.11 14.24
CA LEU A 77 0.01 -3.78 15.30
C LEU A 77 0.83 -2.55 14.95
N ARG A 78 1.18 -1.77 15.98
CA ARG A 78 2.34 -0.88 16.00
C ARG A 78 3.29 -1.36 17.08
N LEU A 79 4.55 -1.59 16.73
CA LEU A 79 5.57 -2.11 17.63
C LEU A 79 6.93 -1.46 17.40
N GLN A 80 7.83 -1.61 18.37
CA GLN A 80 9.26 -1.41 18.22
C GLN A 80 9.99 -2.68 18.62
N VAL A 81 11.17 -2.90 18.05
CA VAL A 81 12.02 -4.02 18.39
C VAL A 81 13.38 -3.50 18.80
N HIS A 82 13.93 -4.06 19.88
CA HIS A 82 15.21 -3.65 20.47
C HIS A 82 16.12 -4.87 20.67
N HIS A 83 17.42 -4.67 20.47
CA HIS A 83 18.45 -5.69 20.61
C HIS A 83 18.20 -6.93 19.74
N TRP A 84 17.74 -6.68 18.51
CA TRP A 84 17.35 -7.72 17.56
C TRP A 84 18.46 -7.99 16.54
N PRO A 85 18.81 -9.25 16.26
CA PRO A 85 19.82 -9.56 15.26
C PRO A 85 19.39 -9.10 13.85
N GLN A 86 20.37 -8.66 13.06
CA GLN A 86 20.10 -8.24 11.70
C GLN A 86 19.60 -9.42 10.85
N GLY A 87 18.48 -9.23 10.17
CA GLY A 87 17.91 -10.21 9.24
C GLY A 87 16.98 -11.23 9.87
N GLU A 88 16.82 -11.25 11.20
CA GLU A 88 15.85 -12.12 11.87
C GLU A 88 14.43 -11.54 11.74
N PRO A 89 13.49 -12.23 11.07
CA PRO A 89 12.15 -11.72 10.85
C PRO A 89 11.22 -11.98 12.04
N LEU A 90 10.08 -11.29 12.03
CA LEU A 90 8.90 -11.68 12.81
C LEU A 90 7.87 -12.33 11.88
N TYR A 91 7.04 -13.21 12.42
CA TYR A 91 5.96 -13.88 11.69
C TYR A 91 4.62 -13.44 12.28
N TRP A 92 3.79 -12.79 11.47
CA TRP A 92 2.50 -12.26 11.88
C TRP A 92 1.37 -13.07 11.25
N GLN A 93 0.56 -13.73 12.09
CA GLN A 93 -0.39 -14.76 11.65
C GLN A 93 -1.73 -14.67 12.37
N SER A 94 -2.80 -15.08 11.69
CA SER A 94 -4.13 -15.32 12.25
C SER A 94 -4.79 -16.51 11.55
N GLU A 95 -5.93 -16.98 12.04
CA GLU A 95 -6.63 -18.16 11.49
C GLU A 95 -7.06 -17.99 10.02
N GLY A 96 -7.34 -16.76 9.58
CA GLY A 96 -7.79 -16.50 8.20
C GLY A 96 -6.68 -16.38 7.16
N LEU A 97 -5.41 -16.51 7.55
CA LEU A 97 -4.27 -16.48 6.62
C LEU A 97 -3.75 -17.89 6.33
N SER A 98 -3.53 -18.20 5.05
CA SER A 98 -2.90 -19.47 4.65
C SER A 98 -1.42 -19.54 5.05
N GLU A 99 -0.73 -18.41 5.10
CA GLU A 99 0.68 -18.29 5.45
C GLU A 99 0.92 -17.01 6.27
N PRO A 100 1.89 -17.01 7.20
CA PRO A 100 2.22 -15.82 7.97
C PRO A 100 2.81 -14.71 7.10
N HIS A 101 2.50 -13.46 7.45
CA HIS A 101 3.27 -12.33 6.95
C HIS A 101 4.67 -12.35 7.57
N VAL A 102 5.70 -12.39 6.73
CA VAL A 102 7.09 -12.27 7.15
C VAL A 102 7.46 -10.80 7.25
N ILE A 103 7.79 -10.36 8.46
CA ILE A 103 8.06 -8.95 8.79
C ILE A 103 9.56 -8.75 8.96
N ALA A 104 10.14 -7.87 8.15
CA ALA A 104 11.52 -7.44 8.33
C ALA A 104 11.65 -6.49 9.53
N VAL A 105 12.61 -6.77 10.42
CA VAL A 105 12.88 -5.95 11.60
C VAL A 105 13.80 -4.76 11.25
N HIS A 106 13.46 -3.61 11.81
CA HIS A 106 14.16 -2.33 11.75
C HIS A 106 14.27 -1.87 13.20
N GLU A 107 15.43 -2.12 13.79
CA GLU A 107 15.67 -1.92 15.22
C GLU A 107 15.50 -0.46 15.64
N GLY A 108 14.85 -0.25 16.77
CA GLY A 108 14.68 1.08 17.39
C GLY A 108 13.79 2.06 16.63
N GLN A 109 12.99 1.59 15.65
CA GLN A 109 12.04 2.40 14.90
C GLN A 109 10.63 1.84 15.02
N PRO A 110 9.59 2.70 15.18
CA PRO A 110 8.21 2.27 15.09
C PRO A 110 7.90 1.54 13.78
N GLN A 111 7.17 0.45 13.91
CA GLN A 111 6.76 -0.41 12.82
C GLN A 111 5.28 -0.69 12.90
N TRP A 112 4.60 -0.53 11.78
CA TRP A 112 3.23 -0.95 11.62
C TRP A 112 3.22 -2.26 10.86
N LEU A 113 2.45 -3.21 11.36
CA LEU A 113 2.21 -4.48 10.68
C LEU A 113 0.93 -4.40 9.84
N PRO A 114 0.84 -5.18 8.74
CA PRO A 114 -0.42 -5.30 7.99
C PRO A 114 -1.54 -5.83 8.88
N ASP A 115 -2.78 -5.49 8.53
CA ASP A 115 -3.96 -6.02 9.22
C ASP A 115 -4.16 -7.49 8.90
N VAL A 116 -4.60 -8.26 9.90
CA VAL A 116 -4.90 -9.69 9.77
C VAL A 116 -6.30 -10.01 10.28
N PRO A 117 -6.95 -11.08 9.77
CA PRO A 117 -8.33 -11.41 10.11
C PRO A 117 -8.54 -11.71 11.58
N GLY A 118 -9.75 -11.37 12.04
CA GLY A 118 -10.31 -11.85 13.29
C GLY A 118 -9.82 -11.10 14.52
N GLU A 119 -10.22 -11.62 15.67
CA GLU A 119 -9.97 -11.04 16.99
C GLU A 119 -8.76 -11.62 17.71
N LEU A 120 -8.12 -12.63 17.11
CA LEU A 120 -6.95 -13.32 17.65
C LEU A 120 -5.87 -13.48 16.57
N ALA A 121 -4.66 -13.07 16.91
CA ALA A 121 -3.48 -13.23 16.06
C ALA A 121 -2.24 -13.52 16.90
N THR A 122 -1.20 -14.07 16.27
CA THR A 122 0.07 -14.38 16.90
C THR A 122 1.21 -13.71 16.17
N LEU A 123 2.10 -13.07 16.93
CA LEU A 123 3.39 -12.59 16.47
C LEU A 123 4.47 -13.53 17.02
N THR A 124 5.21 -14.21 16.16
CA THR A 124 6.21 -15.22 16.56
C THR A 124 7.58 -14.97 15.92
N TRP A 125 8.62 -15.59 16.48
CA TRP A 125 10.00 -15.49 15.98
C TRP A 125 10.85 -16.67 16.45
N SER A 126 12.01 -16.86 15.81
CA SER A 126 13.01 -17.82 16.25
C SER A 126 13.76 -17.29 17.48
N THR A 127 13.92 -18.10 18.52
CA THR A 127 14.65 -17.72 19.73
C THR A 127 16.15 -18.04 19.67
N GLY A 128 16.59 -18.87 18.71
CA GLY A 128 17.92 -19.48 18.73
C GLY A 128 19.09 -18.50 18.54
N THR A 129 18.85 -17.32 18.00
CA THR A 129 19.87 -16.31 17.65
C THR A 129 19.70 -15.00 18.42
N LEU A 130 18.67 -14.88 19.26
CA LEU A 130 18.34 -13.64 19.95
C LEU A 130 19.24 -13.39 21.16
N ALA A 131 19.62 -12.13 21.36
CA ALA A 131 20.28 -11.70 22.58
C ALA A 131 19.34 -11.85 23.79
N ALA A 132 19.89 -12.10 24.98
CA ALA A 132 19.09 -12.26 26.21
C ALA A 132 18.26 -11.02 26.58
N ASN A 133 18.66 -9.85 26.10
CA ASN A 133 17.96 -8.57 26.27
C ASN A 133 17.15 -8.15 25.03
N ALA A 134 16.95 -9.03 24.05
CA ALA A 134 16.05 -8.78 22.93
C ALA A 134 14.61 -8.56 23.44
N VAL A 135 13.95 -7.50 22.97
CA VAL A 135 12.59 -7.14 23.39
C VAL A 135 11.77 -6.67 22.19
N VAL A 136 10.51 -7.11 22.14
CA VAL A 136 9.47 -6.55 21.28
C VAL A 136 8.56 -5.69 22.15
N SER A 137 8.51 -4.40 21.87
CA SER A 137 7.64 -3.43 22.53
C SER A 137 6.38 -3.23 21.69
N LEU A 138 5.24 -3.78 22.12
CA LEU A 138 3.93 -3.54 21.54
C LEU A 138 3.42 -2.16 21.97
N GLU A 139 3.38 -1.21 21.04
CA GLU A 139 2.95 0.16 21.32
C GLU A 139 1.42 0.30 21.19
N LEU A 140 0.83 -0.23 20.12
CA LEU A 140 -0.61 -0.21 19.89
C LEU A 140 -1.09 -1.51 19.25
N VAL A 141 -2.24 -1.98 19.72
CA VAL A 141 -3.08 -2.97 19.03
C VAL A 141 -4.22 -2.21 18.36
N TYR A 142 -4.30 -2.27 17.04
CA TYR A 142 -5.41 -1.72 16.28
C TYR A 142 -6.56 -2.72 16.24
N HIS A 143 -7.67 -2.35 16.86
CA HIS A 143 -8.96 -3.03 16.79
C HIS A 143 -9.71 -2.53 15.55
N GLY A 144 -9.78 -3.34 14.50
CA GLY A 144 -10.66 -3.09 13.35
C GLY A 144 -12.11 -3.37 13.71
N TYR A 145 -12.94 -2.34 13.74
CA TYR A 145 -14.37 -2.45 14.10
C TYR A 145 -15.28 -2.49 12.87
N GLU A 146 -14.83 -1.91 11.76
CA GLU A 146 -15.43 -2.14 10.45
C GLU A 146 -14.76 -3.34 9.79
N ASP A 147 -15.57 -4.17 9.12
CA ASP A 147 -15.09 -5.43 8.58
C ASP A 147 -14.30 -5.20 7.28
N VAL A 148 -12.99 -4.99 7.44
CA VAL A 148 -12.05 -4.85 6.33
C VAL A 148 -11.79 -6.19 5.64
N GLN A 149 -12.33 -7.34 6.09
CA GLN A 149 -12.08 -8.62 5.42
C GLN A 149 -13.34 -9.38 4.97
N ASN A 150 -14.49 -9.11 5.59
CA ASN A 150 -15.83 -9.37 5.06
C ASN A 150 -16.53 -8.06 4.73
N PHE A 151 -15.92 -7.33 3.79
CA PHE A 151 -16.52 -6.24 3.03
C PHE A 151 -17.87 -6.62 2.36
N THR A 152 -18.41 -7.84 2.45
CA THR A 152 -19.69 -8.23 1.83
C THR A 152 -20.95 -7.64 2.48
N SER A 153 -20.84 -6.89 3.59
CA SER A 153 -22.03 -6.27 4.20
C SER A 153 -21.88 -4.86 4.78
N LYS A 154 -20.71 -4.20 4.68
CA LYS A 154 -20.62 -2.77 5.07
C LYS A 154 -19.39 -1.98 4.60
N ALA A 155 -18.75 -2.41 3.52
CA ALA A 155 -17.82 -1.53 2.80
C ALA A 155 -17.62 -1.95 1.33
N ALA A 156 -17.95 -3.18 0.92
CA ALA A 156 -18.16 -3.51 -0.48
C ALA A 156 -19.65 -3.46 -0.78
N GLY A 157 -20.02 -2.65 -1.77
CA GLY A 157 -21.41 -2.24 -1.99
C GLY A 157 -21.85 -1.02 -1.20
N ASP A 158 -20.97 -0.41 -0.40
CA ASP A 158 -21.25 0.82 0.35
C ASP A 158 -20.98 2.08 -0.46
N SER A 159 -20.20 1.96 -1.54
CA SER A 159 -20.17 3.04 -2.52
C SER A 159 -21.55 3.17 -3.17
N GLY A 160 -21.98 4.39 -3.43
CA GLY A 160 -23.28 4.64 -4.02
C GLY A 160 -23.46 3.89 -5.34
N THR A 161 -24.69 3.47 -5.64
CA THR A 161 -24.99 2.57 -6.78
C THR A 161 -24.68 3.16 -8.16
N CYS A 162 -24.36 4.46 -8.25
CA CYS A 162 -23.95 5.10 -9.49
C CYS A 162 -22.48 4.87 -9.86
N ASN A 163 -21.66 4.40 -8.89
CA ASN A 163 -20.27 4.05 -9.14
C ASN A 163 -20.18 2.82 -10.06
N ILE A 164 -19.15 2.76 -10.90
CA ILE A 164 -19.01 1.73 -11.93
C ILE A 164 -17.81 0.86 -11.60
N ASP A 165 -18.01 -0.45 -11.47
CA ASP A 165 -16.91 -1.39 -11.23
C ASP A 165 -15.90 -1.38 -12.38
N VAL A 166 -14.60 -1.51 -12.08
CA VAL A 166 -13.56 -1.64 -13.12
C VAL A 166 -13.66 -2.92 -13.95
N ALA A 167 -14.49 -3.88 -13.54
CA ALA A 167 -14.83 -5.05 -14.35
C ALA A 167 -15.86 -4.74 -15.46
N CYS A 168 -16.47 -3.55 -15.45
CA CYS A 168 -17.43 -3.14 -16.45
C CYS A 168 -16.78 -2.64 -17.75
N PRO A 169 -17.49 -2.72 -18.90
CA PRO A 169 -16.93 -2.37 -20.21
C PRO A 169 -16.33 -0.96 -20.31
N GLN A 170 -16.80 -0.01 -19.50
CA GLN A 170 -16.30 1.36 -19.41
C GLN A 170 -14.79 1.41 -19.09
N ALA A 171 -14.25 0.41 -18.39
CA ALA A 171 -12.84 0.33 -18.02
C ALA A 171 -11.95 -0.32 -19.08
N ASN A 172 -12.51 -0.92 -20.15
CA ASN A 172 -11.74 -1.70 -21.13
C ASN A 172 -10.60 -0.90 -21.79
N ALA A 173 -10.83 0.40 -22.05
CA ALA A 173 -9.84 1.29 -22.64
C ALA A 173 -8.80 1.81 -21.61
N TRP A 174 -8.98 1.54 -20.33
CA TRP A 174 -8.27 2.17 -19.22
C TRP A 174 -7.51 1.16 -18.35
N SER A 175 -7.03 0.06 -18.96
CA SER A 175 -6.29 -0.99 -18.25
C SER A 175 -5.03 -0.50 -17.52
N ASN A 176 -4.45 0.64 -17.94
CA ASN A 176 -3.29 1.22 -17.28
C ASN A 176 -3.67 1.91 -15.98
N PRO A 177 -4.58 2.91 -15.98
CA PRO A 177 -5.16 3.44 -14.75
C PRO A 177 -5.63 2.36 -13.78
N VAL A 178 -6.36 1.36 -14.27
CA VAL A 178 -6.91 0.28 -13.43
C VAL A 178 -5.81 -0.52 -12.70
N ARG A 179 -4.70 -0.82 -13.39
CA ARG A 179 -3.59 -1.60 -12.81
C ARG A 179 -2.57 -0.76 -12.04
N ALA A 180 -2.67 0.56 -12.13
CA ALA A 180 -1.84 1.50 -11.38
C ALA A 180 -2.50 1.96 -10.07
N THR A 181 -3.84 2.02 -10.02
CA THR A 181 -4.58 2.42 -8.82
C THR A 181 -4.56 1.35 -7.73
N THR A 182 -4.29 1.80 -6.51
CA THR A 182 -4.31 1.00 -5.29
C THR A 182 -5.24 1.62 -4.25
N LEU A 183 -5.86 0.79 -3.41
CA LEU A 183 -6.32 1.22 -2.10
C LEU A 183 -5.08 1.36 -1.21
N ILE A 184 -5.04 2.38 -0.36
CA ILE A 184 -4.04 2.49 0.71
C ILE A 184 -4.72 2.52 2.06
N THR A 185 -4.13 1.81 3.04
CA THR A 185 -4.44 2.03 4.45
C THR A 185 -3.37 2.90 5.07
N VAL A 186 -3.75 3.88 5.89
CA VAL A 186 -2.82 4.80 6.57
C VAL A 186 -3.09 4.78 8.06
N GLY A 187 -2.06 4.57 8.86
CA GLY A 187 -2.10 4.74 10.32
C GLY A 187 -1.82 6.19 10.70
N SER A 188 -2.71 6.81 11.46
CA SER A 188 -2.55 8.17 12.00
C SER A 188 -2.84 8.14 13.51
N GLY A 189 -1.78 8.18 14.32
CA GLY A 189 -1.90 8.11 15.77
C GLY A 189 -2.59 6.83 16.24
N MET A 190 -3.79 6.98 16.80
CA MET A 190 -4.62 5.88 17.32
C MET A 190 -5.72 5.45 16.32
N THR A 191 -5.61 5.82 15.04
CA THR A 191 -6.60 5.44 14.03
C THR A 191 -5.94 4.84 12.80
N ARG A 192 -6.68 4.03 12.05
CA ARG A 192 -6.35 3.68 10.67
C ARG A 192 -7.49 4.07 9.75
N ALA A 193 -7.16 4.60 8.58
CA ALA A 193 -8.14 4.89 7.54
C ALA A 193 -7.69 4.49 6.15
N VAL A 194 -8.60 4.65 5.21
CA VAL A 194 -8.42 4.30 3.81
C VAL A 194 -8.39 5.54 2.91
N CYS A 195 -7.53 5.49 1.90
CA CYS A 195 -7.51 6.41 0.77
C CYS A 195 -7.21 5.64 -0.52
N SER A 196 -7.21 6.34 -1.64
CA SER A 196 -6.68 5.84 -2.90
C SER A 196 -5.25 6.34 -3.13
N ALA A 197 -4.49 5.60 -3.92
CA ALA A 197 -3.19 6.03 -4.42
C ALA A 197 -2.95 5.48 -5.82
N THR A 198 -1.91 5.98 -6.48
CA THR A 198 -1.50 5.52 -7.82
C THR A 198 -0.03 5.20 -7.85
N LEU A 199 0.33 4.00 -8.35
CA LEU A 199 1.70 3.61 -8.66
C LEU A 199 2.19 4.37 -9.89
N LEU A 200 3.29 5.10 -9.78
CA LEU A 200 3.86 5.93 -10.83
C LEU A 200 5.21 5.43 -11.30
N ASN A 201 5.44 5.53 -12.60
CA ASN A 201 6.76 5.41 -13.18
C ASN A 201 7.61 6.68 -12.94
N ASN A 202 8.91 6.61 -13.26
CA ASN A 202 9.79 7.78 -13.36
C ASN A 202 10.55 7.78 -14.70
N THR A 203 11.27 8.86 -15.00
CA THR A 203 12.00 8.99 -16.26
C THR A 203 13.18 8.02 -16.40
N ALA A 204 13.69 7.47 -15.30
CA ALA A 204 14.74 6.44 -15.32
C ALA A 204 14.22 5.06 -15.68
N ASN A 205 12.90 4.84 -15.65
CA ASN A 205 12.28 3.55 -15.93
C ASN A 205 12.86 2.41 -15.07
N ASP A 206 13.22 2.74 -13.82
CA ASP A 206 13.94 1.86 -12.89
C ASP A 206 12.99 1.02 -12.01
N GLN A 207 11.68 1.05 -12.29
CA GLN A 207 10.65 0.36 -11.51
C GLN A 207 10.68 0.67 -10.00
N ARG A 208 11.22 1.83 -9.60
CA ARG A 208 11.11 2.32 -8.23
C ARG A 208 9.64 2.53 -7.90
N PRO A 209 9.07 1.85 -6.88
CA PRO A 209 7.63 1.81 -6.63
C PRO A 209 7.11 3.09 -5.96
N LEU A 210 7.04 4.16 -6.74
CA LEU A 210 6.54 5.46 -6.30
C LEU A 210 5.02 5.43 -6.21
N LEU A 211 4.46 5.75 -5.04
CA LEU A 211 3.02 5.91 -4.84
C LEU A 211 2.70 7.38 -4.59
N ILE A 212 1.80 7.92 -5.42
CA ILE A 212 1.25 9.26 -5.24
C ILE A 212 -0.15 9.16 -4.62
N THR A 213 -0.43 10.01 -3.64
CA THR A 213 -1.74 10.14 -2.98
C THR A 213 -1.99 11.59 -2.58
N ALA A 214 -3.13 11.88 -1.96
CA ALA A 214 -3.45 13.22 -1.49
C ALA A 214 -2.75 13.52 -0.16
N ARG A 215 -2.36 14.79 0.04
CA ARG A 215 -1.70 15.22 1.27
C ARG A 215 -2.66 15.14 2.47
N HIS A 216 -3.94 15.42 2.29
CA HIS A 216 -4.94 15.32 3.36
C HIS A 216 -5.22 13.87 3.80
N CYS A 217 -4.82 12.85 3.02
CA CYS A 217 -4.84 11.44 3.44
C CYS A 217 -3.84 11.11 4.58
N GLY A 218 -3.19 12.11 5.17
CA GLY A 218 -2.42 11.94 6.40
C GLY A 218 -1.10 11.21 6.27
N VAL A 219 -0.64 10.90 5.06
CA VAL A 219 0.67 10.29 4.85
C VAL A 219 1.77 11.35 5.00
N ARG A 220 2.59 11.21 6.04
CA ARG A 220 3.65 12.14 6.44
C ARG A 220 4.93 11.37 6.76
N SER A 221 6.04 12.09 6.94
CA SER A 221 7.33 11.50 7.31
C SER A 221 7.26 10.63 8.58
N GLY A 222 6.44 11.01 9.57
CA GLY A 222 6.31 10.29 10.84
C GLY A 222 5.47 9.01 10.79
N ASN A 223 4.65 8.80 9.76
CA ASN A 223 3.73 7.66 9.68
C ASN A 223 3.71 6.96 8.31
N ALA A 224 4.51 7.36 7.31
CA ALA A 224 4.54 6.69 6.01
C ALA A 224 4.88 5.19 6.10
N GLY A 225 5.59 4.77 7.15
CA GLY A 225 5.83 3.35 7.46
C GLY A 225 4.56 2.54 7.75
N SER A 226 3.43 3.21 8.01
CA SER A 226 2.10 2.59 8.20
C SER A 226 1.32 2.30 6.92
N VAL A 227 1.79 2.81 5.78
CA VAL A 227 1.09 2.65 4.52
C VAL A 227 1.13 1.18 4.08
N ASN A 228 -0.04 0.58 3.83
CA ASN A 228 -0.15 -0.64 3.05
C ASN A 228 -0.83 -0.31 1.73
N ALA A 229 -0.22 -0.70 0.62
CA ALA A 229 -0.80 -0.57 -0.71
C ALA A 229 -1.40 -1.89 -1.13
N VAL A 230 -2.71 -1.89 -1.36
CA VAL A 230 -3.49 -3.05 -1.77
C VAL A 230 -3.80 -2.94 -3.24
N PHE A 231 -3.18 -3.82 -4.02
CA PHE A 231 -3.42 -3.95 -5.44
C PHE A 231 -4.63 -4.86 -5.68
N ASN A 232 -5.23 -4.78 -6.87
CA ASN A 232 -6.30 -5.69 -7.34
C ASN A 232 -7.48 -5.94 -6.38
N TYR A 233 -7.75 -5.01 -5.47
CA TYR A 233 -8.96 -5.03 -4.64
C TYR A 233 -10.15 -4.53 -5.47
N GLN A 234 -10.78 -5.44 -6.20
CA GLN A 234 -11.82 -5.12 -7.19
C GLN A 234 -12.72 -6.33 -7.44
N ARG A 235 -13.93 -6.09 -7.96
CA ARG A 235 -14.85 -7.16 -8.35
C ARG A 235 -14.30 -7.92 -9.55
N SER A 236 -14.51 -9.23 -9.60
CA SER A 236 -14.16 -10.03 -10.78
C SER A 236 -15.17 -9.84 -11.94
N GLU A 237 -16.43 -9.59 -11.62
CA GLU A 237 -17.52 -9.40 -12.58
C GLU A 237 -18.16 -8.01 -12.43
N CYS A 238 -18.55 -7.41 -13.56
CA CYS A 238 -19.25 -6.13 -13.58
C CYS A 238 -20.57 -6.21 -12.83
N MET A 239 -20.76 -5.38 -11.80
CA MET A 239 -21.93 -5.41 -10.93
C MET A 239 -22.17 -6.79 -10.27
N GLY A 240 -21.11 -7.59 -10.16
CA GLY A 240 -21.15 -8.93 -9.59
C GLY A 240 -21.12 -8.94 -8.06
N ALA A 241 -20.87 -10.13 -7.51
CA ALA A 241 -20.68 -10.29 -6.07
C ALA A 241 -19.48 -9.47 -5.57
N ASN A 242 -19.50 -9.14 -4.28
CA ASN A 242 -18.37 -8.50 -3.64
C ASN A 242 -17.26 -9.52 -3.33
N ASP A 243 -16.35 -9.74 -4.27
CA ASP A 243 -15.34 -10.82 -4.20
C ASP A 243 -13.87 -10.35 -4.22
N GLY A 244 -13.63 -9.04 -4.27
CA GLY A 244 -12.32 -8.46 -4.05
C GLY A 244 -11.80 -8.74 -2.64
N ASN A 245 -10.50 -9.03 -2.53
CA ASN A 245 -9.84 -9.36 -1.27
C ASN A 245 -8.77 -8.31 -0.95
N VAL A 246 -8.95 -7.57 0.14
CA VAL A 246 -8.05 -6.48 0.55
C VAL A 246 -6.72 -6.97 1.11
N LEU A 247 -6.62 -8.25 1.46
CA LEU A 247 -5.38 -8.87 1.96
C LEU A 247 -4.56 -9.52 0.87
N ARG A 248 -5.15 -9.65 -0.32
CA ARG A 248 -4.45 -10.14 -1.49
C ARG A 248 -3.69 -8.99 -2.12
N ASP A 249 -2.53 -9.31 -2.67
CA ASP A 249 -1.70 -8.38 -3.42
C ASP A 249 -1.32 -7.10 -2.64
N VAL A 250 -0.83 -7.27 -1.40
CA VAL A 250 -0.44 -6.17 -0.53
C VAL A 250 1.07 -5.96 -0.56
N VAL A 251 1.50 -4.70 -0.70
CA VAL A 251 2.86 -4.27 -0.35
C VAL A 251 2.79 -3.35 0.87
N SER A 252 3.40 -3.81 1.97
CA SER A 252 3.43 -3.07 3.22
C SER A 252 4.64 -2.15 3.33
N ARG A 253 4.44 -1.05 4.07
CA ARG A 253 5.41 -0.01 4.40
C ARG A 253 5.83 0.84 3.22
N SER A 254 5.94 2.13 3.51
CA SER A 254 6.53 3.09 2.59
C SER A 254 7.49 4.03 3.31
N THR A 255 8.31 4.72 2.53
CA THR A 255 9.14 5.83 2.99
C THR A 255 8.60 7.11 2.35
N TRP A 256 8.35 8.12 3.19
CA TRP A 256 7.94 9.43 2.71
C TRP A 256 9.07 10.07 1.88
N LEU A 257 8.73 10.62 0.71
CA LEU A 257 9.69 11.33 -0.14
C LEU A 257 9.48 12.83 -0.10
N ALA A 258 8.26 13.28 -0.36
CA ALA A 258 7.93 14.68 -0.49
C ALA A 258 6.42 14.92 -0.44
N GLU A 259 6.04 16.17 -0.21
CA GLU A 259 4.66 16.64 -0.35
C GLU A 259 4.61 17.98 -1.07
N SER A 260 3.41 18.35 -1.52
CA SER A 260 3.02 19.66 -2.02
C SER A 260 1.76 20.07 -1.27
N VAL A 261 1.77 21.27 -0.70
CA VAL A 261 0.62 21.80 0.05
C VAL A 261 -0.38 22.40 -0.94
N GLN A 262 0.10 23.16 -1.93
CA GLN A 262 -0.76 23.84 -2.90
C GLN A 262 -1.52 22.87 -3.82
N ALA A 263 -0.94 21.71 -4.13
CA ALA A 263 -1.59 20.69 -4.93
C ALA A 263 -2.12 19.51 -4.09
N ASP A 264 -2.12 19.62 -2.76
CA ASP A 264 -2.60 18.58 -1.84
C ASP A 264 -2.07 17.18 -2.22
N THR A 265 -0.76 17.06 -2.41
CA THR A 265 -0.12 15.85 -2.94
C THR A 265 0.93 15.33 -1.97
N THR A 266 0.99 14.01 -1.78
CA THR A 266 2.11 13.34 -1.10
C THR A 266 2.65 12.24 -2.00
N LEU A 267 3.98 12.14 -2.04
CA LEU A 267 4.71 11.09 -2.73
C LEU A 267 5.48 10.25 -1.71
N VAL A 268 5.31 8.94 -1.80
CA VAL A 268 6.06 7.94 -1.03
C VAL A 268 6.68 6.91 -1.98
N VAL A 269 7.65 6.14 -1.48
CA VAL A 269 8.16 4.96 -2.15
C VAL A 269 7.85 3.73 -1.31
N LEU A 270 7.31 2.67 -1.92
CA LEU A 270 7.16 1.39 -1.24
C LEU A 270 8.53 0.80 -0.91
N ASN A 271 8.67 0.23 0.28
CA ASN A 271 9.96 -0.30 0.74
C ASN A 271 10.29 -1.68 0.14
N SER A 272 9.41 -2.23 -0.69
CA SER A 272 9.60 -3.51 -1.39
C SER A 272 9.15 -3.39 -2.84
N PRO A 273 9.79 -4.13 -3.77
CA PRO A 273 9.35 -4.17 -5.16
C PRO A 273 7.91 -4.68 -5.28
N VAL A 274 7.17 -4.20 -6.28
CA VAL A 274 5.84 -4.73 -6.58
C VAL A 274 5.97 -6.08 -7.27
N PRO A 275 5.45 -7.18 -6.70
CA PRO A 275 5.55 -8.51 -7.30
C PRO A 275 4.93 -8.60 -8.70
N ARG A 276 5.60 -9.34 -9.60
CA ARG A 276 5.09 -9.60 -10.96
C ARG A 276 3.71 -10.26 -10.96
N SER A 277 3.44 -11.11 -9.97
CA SER A 277 2.17 -11.83 -9.81
C SER A 277 0.97 -10.87 -9.65
N PHE A 278 1.20 -9.65 -9.17
CA PHE A 278 0.12 -8.67 -9.01
C PHE A 278 -0.33 -8.11 -10.36
N ASN A 279 0.45 -8.31 -11.44
CA ASN A 279 0.19 -7.73 -12.76
C ASN A 279 -0.04 -6.20 -12.70
N ALA A 280 0.55 -5.52 -11.72
CA ALA A 280 0.45 -4.08 -11.56
C ALA A 280 1.19 -3.35 -12.69
N ARG A 281 0.74 -2.14 -13.01
CA ARG A 281 1.37 -1.29 -14.02
C ARG A 281 1.81 0.03 -13.39
N PHE A 282 3.02 0.45 -13.71
CA PHE A 282 3.51 1.77 -13.37
C PHE A 282 2.83 2.80 -14.25
N GLY A 283 2.11 3.73 -13.63
CA GLY A 283 1.36 4.79 -14.27
C GLY A 283 2.28 5.82 -14.93
N ASP A 284 1.96 6.16 -16.18
CA ASP A 284 2.53 7.29 -16.87
C ASP A 284 1.93 8.60 -16.33
N TRP A 285 2.69 9.69 -16.39
CA TRP A 285 2.30 10.96 -15.78
C TRP A 285 2.77 12.16 -16.62
N SER A 286 2.10 13.30 -16.44
CA SER A 286 2.48 14.58 -17.01
C SER A 286 2.27 15.72 -16.03
N ALA A 287 3.37 16.40 -15.71
CA ALA A 287 3.41 17.67 -14.97
C ALA A 287 3.35 18.89 -15.91
N VAL A 288 2.89 18.72 -17.15
CA VAL A 288 2.68 19.84 -18.08
C VAL A 288 1.27 20.40 -17.83
N PRO A 289 1.09 21.73 -17.74
CA PRO A 289 -0.20 22.35 -17.42
C PRO A 289 -1.17 22.37 -18.61
N THR A 290 -1.29 21.26 -19.34
CA THR A 290 -2.27 21.10 -20.42
C THR A 290 -3.60 20.64 -19.84
N THR A 291 -4.67 21.39 -20.12
CA THR A 291 -6.03 21.04 -19.69
C THR A 291 -6.47 19.68 -20.22
N PRO A 292 -6.87 18.73 -19.36
CA PRO A 292 -7.49 17.48 -19.77
C PRO A 292 -8.82 17.73 -20.49
N LEU A 293 -9.02 17.11 -21.66
CA LEU A 293 -10.24 17.31 -22.47
C LEU A 293 -11.32 16.25 -22.21
N SER A 294 -10.88 15.08 -21.74
CA SER A 294 -11.68 13.95 -21.31
C SER A 294 -10.76 13.01 -20.53
N GLY A 295 -11.31 11.96 -19.94
CA GLY A 295 -10.53 10.95 -19.25
C GLY A 295 -11.30 10.25 -18.15
N VAL A 296 -10.56 9.75 -17.16
CA VAL A 296 -11.12 8.96 -16.06
C VAL A 296 -10.44 9.24 -14.73
N SER A 297 -11.12 8.87 -13.65
CA SER A 297 -10.47 8.55 -12.38
C SER A 297 -10.80 7.11 -12.00
N VAL A 298 -9.80 6.39 -11.49
CA VAL A 298 -9.96 5.05 -10.94
C VAL A 298 -9.63 5.13 -9.45
N HIS A 299 -10.57 4.69 -8.60
CA HIS A 299 -10.58 5.04 -7.19
C HIS A 299 -11.29 3.99 -6.32
N HIS A 300 -11.19 4.15 -5.01
CA HIS A 300 -11.85 3.32 -3.99
C HIS A 300 -12.84 4.14 -3.15
N PRO A 301 -14.06 4.38 -3.65
CA PRO A 301 -15.08 5.16 -2.94
C PRO A 301 -15.56 4.42 -1.69
N ASN A 302 -15.61 5.10 -0.55
CA ASN A 302 -15.84 4.57 0.81
C ASN A 302 -14.92 3.40 1.21
N GLY A 303 -13.77 3.26 0.56
CA GLY A 303 -12.93 2.07 0.72
C GLY A 303 -13.48 0.82 0.04
N ASP A 304 -14.51 0.95 -0.81
CA ASP A 304 -15.09 -0.14 -1.61
C ASP A 304 -14.09 -0.60 -2.69
N GLN A 305 -14.40 -1.74 -3.27
CA GLN A 305 -13.76 -2.32 -4.43
C GLN A 305 -13.66 -1.31 -5.56
N LYS A 306 -12.53 -1.37 -6.26
CA LYS A 306 -12.12 -0.39 -7.27
C LYS A 306 -13.22 -0.04 -8.27
N LYS A 307 -13.46 1.25 -8.43
CA LYS A 307 -14.44 1.84 -9.35
C LYS A 307 -13.75 2.75 -10.37
N ILE A 308 -14.47 3.08 -11.45
CA ILE A 308 -14.05 4.03 -12.47
C ILE A 308 -15.14 5.09 -12.69
N SER A 309 -14.71 6.34 -12.82
CA SER A 309 -15.56 7.48 -13.16
C SER A 309 -15.00 8.18 -14.39
N LEU A 310 -15.88 8.59 -15.31
CA LEU A 310 -15.53 9.06 -16.64
C LEU A 310 -16.02 10.48 -16.85
N PHE A 311 -15.21 11.30 -17.51
CA PHE A 311 -15.58 12.64 -17.95
C PHE A 311 -15.23 12.82 -19.43
N ASP A 312 -16.08 13.52 -20.16
CA ASP A 312 -15.97 13.74 -21.61
C ASP A 312 -16.00 15.22 -22.00
N GLY A 313 -15.79 16.12 -21.02
CA GLY A 313 -15.66 17.56 -21.23
C GLY A 313 -14.34 18.12 -20.67
N PRO A 314 -13.88 19.29 -21.15
CA PRO A 314 -12.67 19.91 -20.64
C PRO A 314 -12.75 20.17 -19.14
N ALA A 315 -11.69 19.79 -18.40
CA ALA A 315 -11.56 20.15 -17.01
C ALA A 315 -11.43 21.68 -16.86
N THR A 316 -11.92 22.23 -15.76
CA THR A 316 -11.74 23.66 -15.45
C THR A 316 -10.46 23.88 -14.66
N LEU A 317 -9.84 25.03 -14.88
CA LEU A 317 -8.70 25.48 -14.09
C LEU A 317 -9.21 26.25 -12.86
N ASN A 318 -8.85 25.80 -11.66
CA ASN A 318 -9.26 26.47 -10.43
C ASN A 318 -8.04 26.60 -9.51
N ASN A 319 -7.82 27.79 -8.95
CA ASN A 319 -6.73 28.06 -8.02
C ASN A 319 -7.29 28.52 -6.69
N ASP A 320 -6.56 28.25 -5.61
CA ASP A 320 -6.91 28.61 -4.23
C ASP A 320 -8.33 28.17 -3.83
N VAL A 321 -8.81 27.03 -4.35
CA VAL A 321 -10.16 26.55 -4.05
C VAL A 321 -10.18 25.94 -2.66
N ARG A 322 -11.06 26.45 -1.81
CA ARG A 322 -11.26 25.91 -0.46
C ARG A 322 -12.00 24.58 -0.51
N ILE A 323 -11.40 23.57 0.11
CA ILE A 323 -12.01 22.27 0.42
C ILE A 323 -12.25 22.23 1.93
N ASN A 324 -13.49 21.93 2.31
CA ASN A 324 -13.81 21.58 3.68
C ASN A 324 -13.55 20.09 3.83
N ASP A 325 -12.72 19.73 4.79
CA ASP A 325 -12.38 18.34 5.11
C ASP A 325 -12.99 18.06 6.48
N ASP A 326 -14.33 17.93 6.54
CA ASP A 326 -15.18 17.89 7.76
C ASP A 326 -14.70 16.88 8.82
N GLY A 327 -13.59 17.19 9.50
CA GLY A 327 -12.90 16.30 10.43
C GLY A 327 -12.14 15.12 9.79
N GLY A 328 -11.54 15.26 8.61
CA GLY A 328 -10.81 14.18 7.88
C GLY A 328 -9.70 13.47 8.68
N LEU A 329 -8.90 12.60 8.04
CA LEU A 329 -7.90 11.75 8.73
C LEU A 329 -6.90 12.51 9.62
N LEU A 330 -6.73 13.80 9.36
CA LEU A 330 -5.85 14.72 10.07
C LEU A 330 -6.57 15.76 10.94
N GLY A 331 -7.90 15.75 11.00
CA GLY A 331 -8.67 16.82 11.65
C GLY A 331 -8.39 18.21 11.04
N LEU A 332 -8.10 18.28 9.73
CA LEU A 332 -7.92 19.56 9.05
C LEU A 332 -9.31 20.19 8.88
N ASP A 333 -9.60 21.31 9.54
CA ASP A 333 -10.89 21.99 9.37
C ASP A 333 -11.17 22.36 7.90
N SER A 334 -10.11 22.61 7.12
CA SER A 334 -10.15 22.95 5.69
C SER A 334 -8.74 23.17 5.12
N PHE A 335 -8.60 23.08 3.80
CA PHE A 335 -7.40 23.50 3.08
C PHE A 335 -7.76 24.14 1.74
N THR A 336 -6.79 24.78 1.07
CA THR A 336 -6.94 25.29 -0.29
C THR A 336 -6.14 24.46 -1.27
N VAL A 337 -6.62 24.33 -2.51
CA VAL A 337 -5.94 23.57 -3.56
C VAL A 337 -6.02 24.25 -4.91
N ASP A 338 -4.92 24.16 -5.66
CA ASP A 338 -4.85 24.46 -7.09
C ASP A 338 -5.15 23.21 -7.89
N ALA A 339 -6.34 23.17 -8.50
CA ALA A 339 -6.95 21.95 -8.99
C ALA A 339 -7.51 22.03 -10.42
N TRP A 340 -7.54 20.86 -11.07
CA TRP A 340 -8.46 20.59 -12.16
C TRP A 340 -9.85 20.35 -11.58
N GLY A 341 -10.85 21.08 -12.07
CA GLY A 341 -12.26 20.82 -11.76
C GLY A 341 -12.87 19.88 -12.80
N VAL A 342 -13.43 18.77 -12.36
CA VAL A 342 -13.98 17.71 -13.22
C VAL A 342 -15.46 17.52 -12.90
N ARG A 343 -16.28 17.47 -13.95
CA ARG A 343 -17.68 17.05 -13.87
C ARG A 343 -17.82 15.69 -14.53
N TRP A 344 -18.44 14.76 -13.83
CA TRP A 344 -18.56 13.39 -14.31
C TRP A 344 -19.66 13.25 -15.35
N ARG A 345 -19.37 12.47 -16.39
CA ARG A 345 -20.35 11.98 -17.36
C ARG A 345 -21.04 10.72 -16.84
N GLN A 346 -20.25 9.86 -16.18
CA GLN A 346 -20.63 8.57 -15.61
C GLN A 346 -19.79 8.30 -14.36
N GLY A 347 -20.39 7.68 -13.34
CA GLY A 347 -19.77 7.52 -12.03
C GLY A 347 -19.74 8.82 -11.22
N THR A 348 -19.07 8.76 -10.08
CA THR A 348 -18.78 9.88 -9.18
C THR A 348 -17.51 9.56 -8.39
N THR A 349 -17.05 10.46 -7.54
CA THR A 349 -16.19 10.07 -6.41
C THR A 349 -16.99 10.17 -5.11
N GLU A 350 -16.47 9.52 -4.07
CA GLU A 350 -16.97 9.58 -2.70
C GLU A 350 -15.77 9.58 -1.75
N THR A 351 -16.00 9.86 -0.47
CA THR A 351 -15.01 9.81 0.59
C THR A 351 -14.14 8.55 0.48
N GLY A 352 -12.82 8.61 0.63
CA GLY A 352 -11.90 7.47 0.41
C GLY A 352 -11.36 7.35 -1.01
N SER A 353 -12.03 7.99 -1.98
CA SER A 353 -11.46 8.20 -3.32
C SER A 353 -10.28 9.19 -3.30
N SER A 354 -10.11 9.93 -2.21
CA SER A 354 -9.01 10.87 -1.98
C SER A 354 -7.67 10.26 -2.37
N GLY A 355 -6.86 11.01 -3.13
CA GLY A 355 -5.58 10.56 -3.67
C GLY A 355 -5.64 9.74 -4.95
N ALA A 356 -6.83 9.41 -5.47
CA ALA A 356 -6.97 8.78 -6.78
C ALA A 356 -6.47 9.68 -7.90
N GLY A 357 -5.84 9.08 -8.92
CA GLY A 357 -5.35 9.82 -10.08
C GLY A 357 -6.47 10.36 -10.97
N LEU A 358 -6.28 11.58 -11.48
CA LEU A 358 -6.95 12.07 -12.69
C LEU A 358 -6.13 11.68 -13.91
N TRP A 359 -6.69 10.84 -14.77
CA TRP A 359 -6.07 10.39 -16.00
C TRP A 359 -6.70 11.13 -17.17
N ASN A 360 -5.89 11.79 -18.00
CA ASN A 360 -6.39 12.51 -19.17
C ASN A 360 -6.72 11.55 -20.34
N GLN A 361 -7.12 12.11 -21.48
CA GLN A 361 -7.53 11.36 -22.67
C GLN A 361 -6.45 10.42 -23.24
N ASN A 362 -5.19 10.61 -22.87
CA ASN A 362 -4.06 9.77 -23.29
C ASN A 362 -3.69 8.71 -22.25
N GLY A 363 -4.44 8.60 -21.14
CA GLY A 363 -4.13 7.64 -20.08
C GLY A 363 -2.92 8.01 -19.24
N VAL A 364 -2.57 9.31 -19.14
CA VAL A 364 -1.51 9.80 -18.26
C VAL A 364 -2.07 10.57 -17.08
N LEU A 365 -1.48 10.38 -15.89
CA LEU A 365 -1.89 11.06 -14.66
C LEU A 365 -1.48 12.54 -14.70
N VAL A 366 -2.42 13.42 -14.35
CA VAL A 366 -2.26 14.89 -14.39
C VAL A 366 -2.65 15.59 -13.09
N GLY A 367 -3.10 14.83 -12.08
CA GLY A 367 -3.47 15.32 -10.76
C GLY A 367 -3.99 14.21 -9.85
N VAL A 368 -4.24 14.55 -8.59
CA VAL A 368 -4.77 13.63 -7.56
C VAL A 368 -6.00 14.20 -6.88
N LEU A 369 -6.99 13.36 -6.56
CA LEU A 369 -8.26 13.83 -6.00
C LEU A 369 -8.06 14.44 -4.61
N SER A 370 -8.46 15.70 -4.45
CA SER A 370 -8.41 16.44 -3.18
C SER A 370 -9.75 16.51 -2.49
N GLY A 371 -10.85 16.44 -3.25
CA GLY A 371 -12.21 16.52 -2.72
C GLY A 371 -13.18 17.04 -3.77
N GLY A 372 -14.39 17.37 -3.36
CA GLY A 372 -15.41 17.82 -4.30
C GLY A 372 -16.81 17.78 -3.73
N SER A 373 -17.78 18.10 -4.59
CA SER A 373 -19.20 18.09 -4.25
C SER A 373 -19.97 16.94 -4.90
N SER A 374 -19.29 16.14 -5.75
CA SER A 374 -19.95 15.06 -6.48
C SER A 374 -20.35 13.94 -5.52
N SER A 375 -21.49 13.33 -5.80
CA SER A 375 -21.98 12.12 -5.15
C SER A 375 -23.05 11.49 -6.04
N CYS A 376 -23.50 10.28 -5.75
CA CYS A 376 -24.63 9.70 -6.48
C CYS A 376 -25.92 10.54 -6.35
N SER A 377 -26.08 11.29 -5.26
CA SER A 377 -27.17 12.27 -5.07
C SER A 377 -26.90 13.63 -5.70
N ASN A 378 -25.65 13.96 -6.02
CA ASN A 378 -25.25 15.19 -6.70
C ASN A 378 -24.39 14.88 -7.94
N PRO A 379 -24.97 14.28 -8.98
CA PRO A 379 -24.24 13.88 -10.19
C PRO A 379 -23.75 15.07 -11.02
N THR A 380 -24.25 16.28 -10.75
CA THR A 380 -23.79 17.53 -11.39
C THR A 380 -22.70 18.25 -10.60
N GLY A 381 -22.26 17.64 -9.49
CA GLY A 381 -21.16 18.13 -8.68
C GLY A 381 -19.86 18.22 -9.48
N THR A 382 -18.93 18.98 -8.91
CA THR A 382 -17.57 19.10 -9.42
C THR A 382 -16.61 18.52 -8.39
N ASP A 383 -15.68 17.70 -8.85
CA ASP A 383 -14.54 17.22 -8.06
C ASP A 383 -13.26 17.94 -8.47
N LEU A 384 -12.38 18.11 -7.49
CA LEU A 384 -11.16 18.91 -7.55
C LEU A 384 -9.96 17.98 -7.42
N PHE A 385 -9.12 17.97 -8.44
CA PHE A 385 -7.88 17.21 -8.48
C PHE A 385 -6.69 18.14 -8.43
N GLY A 386 -5.95 18.13 -7.32
CA GLY A 386 -4.70 18.88 -7.18
C GLY A 386 -3.75 18.62 -8.35
N ARG A 387 -3.36 19.69 -9.05
CA ARG A 387 -2.68 19.58 -10.35
C ARG A 387 -1.25 19.08 -10.16
N LEU A 388 -0.86 18.03 -10.89
CA LEU A 388 0.51 17.49 -10.82
C LEU A 388 1.55 18.53 -11.23
N ALA A 389 1.22 19.42 -12.17
CA ALA A 389 2.08 20.54 -12.57
C ALA A 389 2.41 21.47 -11.38
N VAL A 390 1.42 21.75 -10.52
CA VAL A 390 1.64 22.58 -9.32
C VAL A 390 2.49 21.84 -8.30
N ALA A 391 2.20 20.55 -8.06
CA ALA A 391 3.01 19.72 -7.16
C ALA A 391 4.48 19.64 -7.59
N TRP A 392 4.70 19.52 -8.90
CA TRP A 392 6.02 19.48 -9.53
C TRP A 392 6.80 20.79 -9.37
N ASP A 393 6.13 21.93 -9.54
CA ASP A 393 6.75 23.25 -9.40
C ASP A 393 7.04 23.61 -7.94
N GLU A 394 6.10 23.32 -7.04
CA GLU A 394 6.22 23.60 -5.60
C GLU A 394 7.27 22.69 -4.92
N SER A 395 7.33 21.41 -5.30
CA SER A 395 8.10 20.40 -4.57
C SER A 395 9.24 19.81 -5.39
N ALA A 396 10.47 20.26 -5.11
CA ALA A 396 11.68 19.70 -5.70
C ALA A 396 11.83 18.19 -5.40
N GLY A 397 11.33 17.72 -4.24
CA GLY A 397 11.37 16.31 -3.89
C GLY A 397 10.47 15.44 -4.78
N ILE A 398 9.25 15.92 -5.09
CA ILE A 398 8.35 15.25 -6.06
C ILE A 398 9.02 15.24 -7.44
N ARG A 399 9.53 16.40 -7.87
CA ARG A 399 10.22 16.55 -9.15
C ARG A 399 11.38 15.58 -9.32
N ASN A 400 12.30 15.54 -8.35
CA ASN A 400 13.51 14.71 -8.41
C ASN A 400 13.21 13.21 -8.32
N ALA A 401 12.12 12.82 -7.65
CA ALA A 401 11.71 11.42 -7.59
C ALA A 401 11.08 10.94 -8.91
N LEU A 402 10.29 11.80 -9.57
CA LEU A 402 9.65 11.50 -10.84
C LEU A 402 10.59 11.65 -12.05
N ASP A 403 11.55 12.58 -11.98
CA ASP A 403 12.57 12.79 -13.02
C ASP A 403 14.01 12.69 -12.48
N PRO A 404 14.46 11.49 -12.07
CA PRO A 404 15.79 11.30 -11.49
C PRO A 404 16.93 11.35 -12.53
N VAL A 405 16.64 11.06 -13.81
CA VAL A 405 17.61 11.22 -14.91
C VAL A 405 17.40 12.59 -15.55
N SER A 406 18.16 13.57 -15.06
CA SER A 406 18.10 14.98 -15.43
C SER A 406 17.91 15.23 -16.94
N GLY A 407 16.66 15.34 -17.37
CA GLY A 407 16.24 15.68 -18.73
C GLY A 407 15.10 16.70 -18.77
N GLY A 408 14.45 16.96 -17.64
CA GLY A 408 13.42 18.01 -17.51
C GLY A 408 12.16 17.71 -18.32
N THR A 409 11.90 16.44 -18.65
CA THR A 409 10.83 16.09 -19.59
C THR A 409 9.44 16.39 -19.05
N SER A 410 9.29 16.65 -17.74
CA SER A 410 8.01 16.93 -17.04
C SER A 410 6.91 15.89 -17.36
N ARG A 411 7.32 14.73 -17.87
CA ARG A 411 6.49 13.65 -18.40
C ARG A 411 7.27 12.34 -18.37
N ALA A 412 6.58 11.25 -18.08
CA ALA A 412 7.05 9.89 -18.35
C ALA A 412 5.97 9.12 -19.12
N SER A 413 6.39 8.40 -20.17
CA SER A 413 5.48 7.64 -21.04
C SER A 413 6.13 6.35 -21.53
N SER A 414 6.26 5.36 -20.66
CA SER A 414 6.80 4.04 -21.02
C SER A 414 5.90 2.89 -20.60
N GLY A 415 4.92 3.16 -19.72
CA GLY A 415 3.87 2.22 -19.32
C GLY A 415 4.38 0.84 -18.95
N GLN A 416 5.26 0.72 -17.96
CA GLN A 416 5.90 -0.56 -17.63
C GLN A 416 5.06 -1.45 -16.71
N ASN A 417 5.02 -2.75 -16.99
CA ASN A 417 4.48 -3.73 -16.04
C ASN A 417 5.51 -3.98 -14.91
N ALA A 418 5.01 -4.21 -13.70
CA ALA A 418 5.86 -4.61 -12.57
C ALA A 418 6.50 -5.98 -12.82
N THR A 419 7.82 -6.08 -12.57
CA THR A 419 8.57 -7.32 -12.80
C THR A 419 8.91 -8.08 -11.52
N GLY A 420 8.63 -7.52 -10.35
CA GLY A 420 9.10 -8.05 -9.07
C GLY A 420 10.55 -7.72 -8.73
N ALA A 421 11.24 -6.95 -9.58
CA ALA A 421 12.60 -6.46 -9.34
C ALA A 421 12.63 -4.93 -9.35
N LEU A 422 13.60 -4.34 -8.65
CA LEU A 422 14.02 -2.98 -8.95
C LEU A 422 14.75 -3.02 -10.29
N GLY A 423 14.32 -2.22 -11.25
CA GLY A 423 14.97 -2.08 -12.54
C GLY A 423 16.33 -1.41 -12.39
N SER A 424 17.28 -1.77 -13.26
CA SER A 424 18.52 -1.00 -13.40
C SER A 424 18.22 0.26 -14.20
N ALA A 425 18.60 1.43 -13.68
CA ALA A 425 18.55 2.68 -14.43
C ALA A 425 19.51 2.58 -15.63
N GLY A 426 19.01 2.15 -16.80
CA GLY A 426 19.89 1.83 -17.92
C GLY A 426 19.27 1.67 -19.30
N ASP A 427 18.01 1.22 -19.42
CA ASP A 427 17.43 0.93 -20.74
C ASP A 427 16.26 1.88 -21.06
N ALA A 428 16.59 3.15 -21.29
CA ALA A 428 15.69 4.04 -22.02
C ALA A 428 15.59 3.53 -23.47
N VAL A 429 14.47 2.90 -23.80
CA VAL A 429 14.14 2.51 -25.18
C VAL A 429 13.89 3.80 -25.97
N ASP A 430 14.90 4.23 -26.71
CA ASP A 430 14.78 5.32 -27.66
C ASP A 430 13.96 4.85 -28.87
N GLY A 431 12.70 5.27 -28.93
CA GLY A 431 11.79 5.01 -30.04
C GLY A 431 12.12 5.91 -31.22
N GLY A 432 13.17 5.57 -31.98
CA GLY A 432 13.55 6.26 -33.22
C GLY A 432 13.70 5.28 -34.39
N SER A 433 12.76 5.33 -35.34
CA SER A 433 12.88 4.67 -36.65
C SER A 433 14.13 5.13 -37.39
N GLY A 434 15.01 4.20 -37.76
CA GLY A 434 16.13 4.45 -38.69
C GLY A 434 17.00 3.21 -38.86
N GLY A 435 16.88 2.54 -40.01
CA GLY A 435 17.59 1.30 -40.31
C GLY A 435 19.11 1.46 -40.46
N GLY A 436 19.85 0.40 -40.12
CA GLY A 436 21.29 0.29 -40.36
C GLY A 436 21.87 -1.00 -39.79
N HIS A 437 22.44 -1.83 -40.66
CA HIS A 437 22.96 -3.17 -40.43
C HIS A 437 24.26 -3.27 -39.59
N PHE A 438 24.52 -4.52 -39.14
CA PHE A 438 25.75 -5.15 -38.64
C PHE A 438 26.17 -4.78 -37.21
N GLY A 439 26.46 -5.69 -36.28
CA GLY A 439 26.64 -7.15 -36.27
C GLY A 439 27.49 -7.50 -35.04
N GLY A 440 27.34 -8.69 -34.44
CA GLY A 440 28.36 -9.22 -33.51
C GLY A 440 27.87 -9.85 -32.20
N ILE A 441 27.25 -11.02 -32.31
CA ILE A 441 27.58 -12.27 -31.59
C ILE A 441 27.95 -12.20 -30.09
N SER A 442 26.96 -12.63 -29.29
CA SER A 442 26.97 -13.59 -28.17
C SER A 442 28.27 -14.22 -27.61
N LEU A 443 28.23 -14.34 -26.27
CA LEU A 443 28.74 -15.40 -25.38
C LEU A 443 30.25 -15.68 -25.33
N LEU A 444 30.81 -15.56 -24.12
CA LEU A 444 31.45 -16.73 -23.49
C LEU A 444 31.56 -16.60 -21.96
N VAL A 445 31.14 -17.69 -21.32
CA VAL A 445 31.18 -17.99 -19.89
C VAL A 445 32.28 -19.04 -19.66
N LEU A 446 32.78 -19.12 -18.41
CA LEU A 446 33.35 -20.29 -17.71
C LEU A 446 34.89 -20.40 -17.57
N THR A 447 35.36 -19.97 -16.39
CA THR A 447 36.17 -20.68 -15.34
C THR A 447 37.30 -21.70 -15.65
N VAL A 448 38.35 -21.58 -14.81
CA VAL A 448 39.07 -22.61 -14.01
C VAL A 448 40.61 -22.64 -14.18
N LEU A 449 41.26 -22.30 -13.06
CA LEU A 449 42.51 -22.79 -12.45
C LEU A 449 43.44 -23.70 -13.26
N LEU A 450 44.74 -23.37 -13.22
CA LEU A 450 45.80 -24.23 -12.64
C LEU A 450 47.13 -23.48 -12.60
N GLY A 451 47.69 -23.38 -11.39
CA GLY A 451 49.10 -23.04 -11.22
C GLY A 451 50.00 -24.24 -11.54
N ILE A 452 51.25 -23.96 -11.89
CA ILE A 452 52.44 -24.69 -11.41
C ILE A 452 53.68 -23.89 -11.81
N ALA A 453 54.52 -23.67 -10.82
CA ALA A 453 55.83 -23.05 -10.94
C ALA A 453 56.82 -23.92 -11.73
N ARG A 454 57.68 -23.29 -12.54
CA ARG A 454 59.03 -23.82 -12.81
C ARG A 454 60.00 -22.72 -13.26
N ASN A 455 60.70 -22.16 -12.28
CA ASN A 455 62.16 -22.21 -12.13
C ASN A 455 63.02 -22.05 -13.41
N ARG A 456 63.71 -20.90 -13.57
CA ARG A 456 65.19 -20.76 -13.52
C ARG A 456 65.70 -19.52 -14.28
N ARG A 457 66.37 -18.67 -13.50
CA ARG A 457 67.69 -18.03 -13.72
C ARG A 457 68.11 -17.69 -15.17
N ARG A 458 68.35 -16.40 -15.38
CA ARG A 458 69.54 -15.73 -16.00
C ARG A 458 69.34 -14.24 -15.67
N GLY A 459 70.22 -13.47 -15.03
CA GLY A 459 71.67 -13.51 -15.02
C GLY A 459 72.18 -12.28 -15.77
N TRP A 460 72.80 -11.38 -15.01
CA TRP A 460 73.72 -10.28 -15.39
C TRP A 460 73.14 -8.88 -15.62
N GLY A 461 73.83 -7.93 -14.98
CA GLY A 461 73.67 -6.48 -15.14
C GLY A 461 73.63 -5.80 -13.80
#